data_AF-A0A6M4X4K2-F1
#
_entry.id   AF-A0A6M4X4K2-F1
#
_cell.length_a   1.000
_cell.length_b   1.000
_cell.length_c   1.000
_cell.angle_alpha   90.00
_cell.angle_beta   90.00
_cell.angle_gamma   90.00
#
_symmetry.space_group_name_H-M   'P 1'
#
loop_
_entity.id
_entity.type
_entity.pdbx_description
1 polymer ?
#
loop_
_entity_poly.entity_id
_entity_poly.type
_entity_poly.pdbx_seq_one_letter_code
_entity_poly.pdbx_strand_id
1 'polypeptide(L)'
;MEPVGKRIEKVPYGLLGLEFFLAEGPHPNARSQRPKAGASAVWVPMRLASLHPVVAALKDNARQLVMPPALRRRSLLMLQGLAAEAARRGHQVRKVGSSYFPREGGVDVVVDGFAYPVTIRQEFPESTDPERSARLVVEVAHGLTGRSGRWRDRKSRTLEQSLGLVLGEIEARAVEDARRRESEAHAREEREVRRRAAMEEAKEYAVRQQFAEVLREEAGRWREAVLIGEYCDALERRLAELDEDLDEQALESARGWLEWAREYVRCIDPVRHPPGMPTPRAPTPDELQPFLKGWSPHAPERRGGR
;
A
#
# COMPACT_ATOMS: atom_id res chain seq x y z
N MET A 1 29.77 -3.08 -7.51
CA MET A 1 30.07 -3.75 -6.23
C MET A 1 28.75 -4.21 -5.62
N GLU A 2 28.51 -5.52 -5.57
CA GLU A 2 27.32 -6.08 -4.91
C GLU A 2 27.53 -6.07 -3.39
N PRO A 3 26.58 -5.58 -2.58
CA PRO A 3 26.71 -5.60 -1.13
C PRO A 3 26.74 -7.04 -0.61
N VAL A 4 27.67 -7.34 0.30
CA VAL A 4 27.86 -8.66 0.91
C VAL A 4 26.53 -9.17 1.48
N GLY A 5 26.12 -10.37 1.07
CA GLY A 5 24.88 -11.01 1.53
C GLY A 5 23.61 -10.58 0.79
N LYS A 6 23.72 -9.74 -0.24
CA LYS A 6 22.60 -9.33 -1.10
C LYS A 6 22.81 -9.80 -2.54
N ARG A 7 21.72 -10.04 -3.28
CA ARG A 7 21.74 -10.48 -4.68
C ARG A 7 20.64 -9.78 -5.47
N ILE A 8 20.85 -9.58 -6.77
CA ILE A 8 19.83 -9.03 -7.65
C ILE A 8 18.96 -10.17 -8.17
N GLU A 9 17.66 -10.13 -7.89
CA GLU A 9 16.68 -11.03 -8.48
C GLU A 9 15.80 -10.31 -9.50
N LYS A 10 15.36 -11.08 -10.49
CA LYS A 10 14.50 -10.63 -11.58
C LYS A 10 13.24 -11.50 -11.55
N VAL A 11 12.10 -10.90 -11.30
CA VAL A 11 10.81 -11.60 -11.28
C VAL A 11 9.90 -11.01 -12.36
N PRO A 12 9.15 -11.84 -13.12
CA PRO A 12 8.11 -11.35 -14.02
C PRO A 12 7.02 -10.63 -13.23
N TYR A 13 6.70 -9.39 -13.62
CA TYR A 13 5.59 -8.61 -13.10
C TYR A 13 4.60 -8.35 -14.23
N GLY A 14 3.39 -8.89 -14.13
CA GLY A 14 2.37 -8.80 -15.20
C GLY A 14 2.77 -9.52 -16.49
N LEU A 15 2.11 -9.18 -17.60
CA LEU A 15 2.29 -9.85 -18.90
C LEU A 15 3.63 -9.54 -19.60
N LEU A 16 4.28 -8.41 -19.28
CA LEU A 16 5.49 -7.93 -19.97
C LEU A 16 6.50 -7.21 -19.05
N GLY A 17 6.21 -7.04 -17.76
CA GLY A 17 7.09 -6.33 -16.83
C GLY A 17 8.14 -7.24 -16.21
N LEU A 18 9.30 -6.66 -15.92
CA LEU A 18 10.36 -7.30 -15.14
C LEU A 18 10.66 -6.40 -13.95
N GLU A 19 10.46 -6.92 -12.76
CA GLU A 19 10.82 -6.23 -11.53
C GLU A 19 12.19 -6.75 -11.07
N PHE A 20 13.12 -5.83 -10.85
CA PHE A 20 14.42 -6.13 -10.29
C PHE A 20 14.44 -5.67 -8.84
N PHE A 21 14.78 -6.57 -7.92
CA PHE A 21 14.94 -6.20 -6.51
C PHE A 21 16.19 -6.82 -5.92
N LEU A 22 16.70 -6.15 -4.89
CA LEU A 22 17.86 -6.57 -4.14
C LEU A 22 17.41 -7.51 -3.02
N ALA A 23 17.49 -8.81 -3.26
CA ALA A 23 17.15 -9.86 -2.31
C ALA A 23 18.26 -10.08 -1.29
N GLU A 24 17.91 -10.23 -0.02
CA GLU A 24 18.86 -10.64 1.02
C GLU A 24 19.00 -12.17 1.06
N GLY A 25 20.18 -12.68 1.37
CA GLY A 25 20.44 -14.11 1.54
C GLY A 25 21.25 -14.76 0.41
N PRO A 26 21.65 -16.03 0.61
CA PRO A 26 22.61 -16.70 -0.26
C PRO A 26 22.06 -16.89 -1.68
N HIS A 27 22.93 -16.73 -2.69
CA HIS A 27 22.60 -16.92 -4.10
C HIS A 27 21.90 -18.28 -4.34
N PRO A 28 20.96 -18.42 -5.29
CA PRO A 28 20.31 -19.71 -5.65
C PRO A 28 21.27 -20.81 -6.17
N ASN A 29 22.59 -20.59 -6.09
CA ASN A 29 23.65 -21.56 -6.38
C ASN A 29 24.45 -21.94 -5.11
N ALA A 30 24.14 -21.35 -3.95
CA ALA A 30 24.88 -21.59 -2.72
C ALA A 30 24.62 -22.99 -2.17
N ARG A 31 25.67 -23.61 -1.61
CA ARG A 31 25.66 -24.96 -1.03
C ARG A 31 24.68 -25.15 0.15
N SER A 32 24.01 -24.09 0.61
CA SER A 32 23.05 -24.07 1.72
C SER A 32 21.67 -24.66 1.39
N GLN A 33 21.38 -25.01 0.14
CA GLN A 33 20.15 -25.76 -0.23
C GLN A 33 20.22 -27.27 0.13
N ARG A 34 21.08 -27.67 1.08
CA ARG A 34 21.03 -29.03 1.63
C ARG A 34 19.74 -29.17 2.45
N PRO A 35 19.01 -30.29 2.30
CA PRO A 35 17.80 -30.52 3.06
C PRO A 35 18.10 -30.48 4.56
N LYS A 36 17.24 -29.82 5.36
CA LYS A 36 17.15 -30.18 6.79
C LYS A 36 16.73 -31.65 6.84
N ALA A 37 17.40 -32.44 7.69
CA ALA A 37 17.05 -33.84 7.91
C ALA A 37 15.55 -33.93 8.28
N GLY A 38 14.73 -34.57 7.43
CA GLY A 38 13.28 -34.70 7.64
C GLY A 38 12.38 -34.25 6.47
N ALA A 39 12.91 -33.75 5.35
CA ALA A 39 12.07 -33.49 4.17
C ALA A 39 11.42 -34.81 3.69
N SER A 40 10.10 -34.93 3.85
CA SER A 40 9.34 -36.12 3.43
C SER A 40 9.61 -36.41 1.96
N ALA A 41 10.07 -37.63 1.66
CA ALA A 41 10.34 -38.07 0.31
C ALA A 41 9.03 -38.06 -0.50
N VAL A 42 9.00 -37.29 -1.58
CA VAL A 42 7.87 -37.30 -2.51
C VAL A 42 7.99 -38.53 -3.37
N TRP A 43 6.96 -39.38 -3.35
CA TRP A 43 6.90 -40.52 -4.24
C TRP A 43 6.57 -40.04 -5.66
N VAL A 44 7.54 -40.16 -6.57
CA VAL A 44 7.34 -39.91 -7.99
C VAL A 44 6.93 -41.23 -8.65
N PRO A 45 5.74 -41.32 -9.27
CA PRO A 45 5.32 -42.54 -9.93
C PRO A 45 6.27 -42.88 -11.09
N MET A 46 6.39 -44.17 -11.40
CA MET A 46 7.15 -44.63 -12.57
C MET A 46 6.34 -44.58 -13.87
N ARG A 47 5.00 -44.47 -13.77
CA ARG A 47 4.04 -44.52 -14.89
C ARG A 47 3.02 -43.39 -14.75
N LEU A 48 2.57 -42.85 -15.87
CA LEU A 48 1.51 -41.84 -15.93
C LEU A 48 0.12 -42.50 -15.87
N ALA A 49 -0.14 -43.25 -14.80
CA ALA A 49 -1.43 -43.87 -14.51
C ALA A 49 -2.11 -43.10 -13.37
N SER A 50 -3.45 -42.96 -13.42
CA SER A 50 -4.24 -42.28 -12.39
C SER A 50 -3.73 -40.87 -12.06
N LEU A 51 -3.66 -40.01 -13.07
CA LEU A 51 -3.16 -38.64 -12.92
C LEU A 51 -4.14 -37.77 -12.13
N HIS A 52 -3.58 -36.84 -11.35
CA HIS A 52 -4.35 -35.74 -10.78
C HIS A 52 -5.01 -34.95 -11.93
N PRO A 53 -6.28 -34.51 -11.81
CA PRO A 53 -7.02 -33.89 -12.93
C PRO A 53 -6.27 -32.74 -13.62
N VAL A 54 -5.58 -31.92 -12.83
CA VAL A 54 -4.75 -30.82 -13.35
C VAL A 54 -3.58 -31.32 -14.20
N VAL A 55 -2.92 -32.41 -13.78
CA VAL A 55 -1.79 -33.00 -14.50
C VAL A 55 -2.27 -33.76 -15.74
N ALA A 56 -3.44 -34.39 -15.68
CA ALA A 56 -4.11 -34.97 -16.86
C ALA A 56 -4.38 -33.89 -17.93
N ALA A 57 -4.98 -32.77 -17.53
CA ALA A 57 -5.23 -31.64 -18.42
C ALA A 57 -3.94 -31.06 -19.02
N LEU A 58 -2.86 -30.99 -18.22
CA LEU A 58 -1.54 -30.56 -18.70
C LEU A 58 -0.93 -31.55 -19.70
N LYS A 59 -1.03 -32.86 -19.42
CA LYS A 59 -0.54 -33.92 -20.32
C LYS A 59 -1.19 -33.83 -21.70
N ASP A 60 -2.50 -33.60 -21.73
CA ASP A 60 -3.29 -33.57 -22.97
C ASP A 60 -3.13 -32.26 -23.74
N ASN A 61 -2.53 -31.23 -23.12
CA ASN A 61 -2.17 -29.99 -23.77
C ASN A 61 -0.82 -30.09 -24.51
N ALA A 62 -0.87 -30.25 -25.83
CA ALA A 62 0.32 -30.33 -26.69
C ALA A 62 1.11 -29.00 -26.80
N ARG A 63 0.50 -27.86 -26.42
CA ARG A 63 1.14 -26.54 -26.49
C ARG A 63 1.99 -26.20 -25.26
N GLN A 64 1.90 -26.99 -24.19
CA GLN A 64 2.73 -26.84 -22.99
C GLN A 64 3.76 -27.96 -22.91
N LEU A 65 4.84 -27.78 -22.15
CA LEU A 65 5.95 -28.73 -22.07
C LEU A 65 6.46 -29.17 -23.47
N VAL A 66 6.64 -28.21 -24.38
CA VAL A 66 7.26 -28.41 -25.70
C VAL A 66 8.77 -28.67 -25.50
N MET A 67 9.11 -29.94 -25.30
CA MET A 67 10.46 -30.43 -25.03
C MET A 67 10.58 -31.88 -25.50
N PRO A 68 11.80 -32.47 -25.57
CA PRO A 68 11.98 -33.86 -25.98
C PRO A 68 11.07 -34.85 -25.20
N PRO A 69 10.55 -35.92 -25.83
CA PRO A 69 9.54 -36.80 -25.23
C PRO A 69 9.93 -37.37 -23.86
N ALA A 70 11.20 -37.72 -23.66
CA ALA A 70 11.72 -38.20 -22.39
C ALA A 70 11.60 -37.14 -21.28
N LEU A 71 11.93 -35.88 -21.57
CA LEU A 71 11.84 -34.78 -20.63
C LEU A 71 10.39 -34.37 -20.35
N ARG A 72 9.53 -34.41 -21.38
CA ARG A 72 8.08 -34.18 -21.20
C ARG A 72 7.50 -35.22 -20.25
N ARG A 73 7.79 -36.50 -20.47
CA ARG A 73 7.34 -37.60 -19.61
C ARG A 73 7.85 -37.44 -18.18
N ARG A 74 9.13 -37.14 -18.00
CA ARG A 74 9.75 -36.92 -16.68
C ARG A 74 9.09 -35.74 -15.95
N SER A 75 8.86 -34.62 -16.64
CA SER A 75 8.18 -33.45 -16.08
C SER A 75 6.78 -33.78 -15.60
N LEU A 76 6.00 -34.52 -16.39
CA LEU A 76 4.65 -34.95 -15.99
C LEU A 76 4.65 -35.88 -14.78
N LEU A 77 5.62 -36.80 -14.67
CA LEU A 77 5.75 -37.68 -13.50
C LEU A 77 6.10 -36.89 -12.23
N MET A 78 7.01 -35.92 -12.34
CA MET A 78 7.35 -35.04 -11.21
C MET A 78 6.17 -34.19 -10.77
N LEU A 79 5.45 -33.57 -11.70
CA LEU A 79 4.24 -32.80 -11.40
C LEU A 79 3.13 -33.68 -10.81
N GLN A 80 3.01 -34.94 -11.26
CA GLN A 80 2.09 -35.91 -10.67
C GLN A 80 2.48 -36.25 -9.23
N GLY A 81 3.75 -36.56 -8.97
CA GLY A 81 4.24 -36.86 -7.62
C GLY A 81 4.05 -35.67 -6.68
N LEU A 82 4.37 -34.46 -7.15
CA LEU A 82 4.14 -33.22 -6.41
C LEU A 82 2.66 -33.00 -6.11
N ALA A 83 1.79 -33.14 -7.10
CA ALA A 83 0.35 -32.92 -6.93
C ALA A 83 -0.29 -33.96 -5.99
N ALA A 84 0.10 -35.22 -6.12
CA ALA A 84 -0.38 -36.29 -5.25
C ALA A 84 0.08 -36.10 -3.81
N GLU A 85 1.35 -35.73 -3.60
CA GLU A 85 1.86 -35.45 -2.27
C GLU A 85 1.23 -34.18 -1.66
N ALA A 86 1.05 -33.12 -2.45
CA ALA A 86 0.36 -31.91 -2.00
C ALA A 86 -1.06 -32.25 -1.51
N ALA A 87 -1.82 -33.00 -2.31
CA ALA A 87 -3.16 -33.47 -1.92
C ALA A 87 -3.13 -34.36 -0.68
N ARG A 88 -2.12 -35.26 -0.55
CA ARG A 88 -1.93 -36.10 0.64
C ARG A 88 -1.68 -35.28 1.91
N ARG A 89 -1.04 -34.12 1.79
CA ARG A 89 -0.79 -33.18 2.89
C ARG A 89 -1.97 -32.24 3.17
N GLY A 90 -3.09 -32.38 2.44
CA GLY A 90 -4.29 -31.55 2.60
C GLY A 90 -4.29 -30.27 1.76
N HIS A 91 -3.27 -30.06 0.92
CA HIS A 91 -3.16 -28.88 0.06
C HIS A 91 -3.98 -29.06 -1.22
N GLN A 92 -4.56 -27.97 -1.73
CA GLN A 92 -5.29 -28.03 -2.99
C GLN A 92 -4.35 -27.82 -4.17
N VAL A 93 -4.55 -28.56 -5.25
CA VAL A 93 -3.80 -28.38 -6.50
C VAL A 93 -4.73 -27.87 -7.59
N ARG A 94 -4.36 -26.75 -8.23
CA ARG A 94 -5.14 -26.09 -9.28
C ARG A 94 -4.33 -25.96 -10.56
N LYS A 95 -5.03 -25.75 -11.68
CA LYS A 95 -4.39 -25.31 -12.92
C LYS A 95 -3.80 -23.93 -12.67
N VAL A 96 -2.57 -23.72 -13.14
CA VAL A 96 -1.92 -22.43 -12.96
C VAL A 96 -2.70 -21.32 -13.66
N GLY A 97 -2.91 -20.23 -12.94
CA GLY A 97 -3.64 -19.05 -13.41
C GLY A 97 -2.90 -18.18 -14.44
N SER A 98 -1.57 -18.31 -14.59
CA SER A 98 -0.76 -17.49 -15.51
C SER A 98 -0.45 -18.17 -16.85
N SER A 99 -0.31 -17.36 -17.90
CA SER A 99 0.08 -17.79 -19.24
C SER A 99 1.57 -18.15 -19.28
N TYR A 100 1.91 -19.43 -19.46
CA TYR A 100 3.29 -19.88 -19.60
C TYR A 100 3.76 -19.99 -21.05
N PHE A 101 5.09 -19.91 -21.21
CA PHE A 101 5.74 -20.21 -22.48
C PHE A 101 5.50 -21.66 -22.88
N PRO A 102 5.46 -21.99 -24.18
CA PRO A 102 5.19 -23.35 -24.65
C PRO A 102 6.13 -24.42 -24.08
N ARG A 103 7.37 -24.06 -23.71
CA ARG A 103 8.39 -24.97 -23.18
C ARG A 103 8.30 -25.22 -21.67
N GLU A 104 7.24 -24.73 -21.04
CA GLU A 104 7.02 -24.79 -19.60
C GLU A 104 5.68 -25.47 -19.30
N GLY A 105 5.56 -26.03 -18.09
CA GLY A 105 4.32 -26.57 -17.56
C GLY A 105 4.36 -26.54 -16.05
N GLY A 106 3.20 -26.41 -15.40
CA GLY A 106 3.15 -26.23 -13.96
C GLY A 106 1.78 -26.49 -13.36
N VAL A 107 1.73 -26.44 -12.04
CA VAL A 107 0.52 -26.55 -11.21
C VAL A 107 0.57 -25.50 -10.10
N ASP A 108 -0.58 -25.00 -9.66
CA ASP A 108 -0.66 -24.17 -8.46
C ASP A 108 -0.87 -25.08 -7.25
N VAL A 109 -0.01 -24.97 -6.25
CA VAL A 109 -0.23 -25.58 -4.93
C VAL A 109 -0.80 -24.51 -4.01
N VAL A 110 -1.97 -24.75 -3.45
CA VAL A 110 -2.68 -23.80 -2.59
C VAL A 110 -2.60 -24.26 -1.14
N VAL A 111 -2.00 -23.41 -0.29
CA VAL A 111 -1.85 -23.63 1.15
C VAL A 111 -2.41 -22.40 1.86
N ASP A 112 -3.35 -22.61 2.81
CA ASP A 112 -3.99 -21.53 3.58
C ASP A 112 -4.54 -20.36 2.74
N GLY A 113 -5.05 -20.70 1.55
CA GLY A 113 -5.60 -19.74 0.60
C GLY A 113 -4.57 -18.96 -0.22
N PHE A 114 -3.27 -19.23 -0.05
CA PHE A 114 -2.20 -18.70 -0.88
C PHE A 114 -1.87 -19.68 -2.00
N ALA A 115 -1.87 -19.22 -3.25
CA ALA A 115 -1.53 -20.04 -4.41
C ALA A 115 -0.05 -19.87 -4.77
N TYR A 116 0.66 -20.99 -4.86
CA TYR A 116 2.07 -21.07 -5.22
C TYR A 116 2.23 -21.81 -6.56
N PRO A 117 2.44 -21.07 -7.65
CA PRO A 117 2.75 -21.65 -8.94
C PRO A 117 4.07 -22.42 -8.91
N VAL A 118 4.01 -23.69 -9.23
CA VAL A 118 5.18 -24.58 -9.37
C VAL A 118 5.34 -24.95 -10.83
N THR A 119 6.43 -24.53 -11.44
CA THR A 119 6.70 -24.75 -12.86
C THR A 119 7.89 -25.64 -13.09
N ILE A 120 7.89 -26.36 -14.21
CA ILE A 120 8.98 -27.20 -14.68
C ILE A 120 9.26 -26.84 -16.14
N ARG A 121 10.54 -26.63 -16.45
CA ARG A 121 11.02 -26.37 -17.80
C ARG A 121 12.40 -26.97 -18.03
N GLN A 122 12.79 -27.07 -19.29
CA GLN A 122 14.14 -27.44 -19.68
C GLN A 122 15.12 -26.31 -19.30
N GLU A 123 16.24 -26.64 -18.66
CA GLU A 123 17.24 -25.65 -18.23
C GLU A 123 18.03 -25.11 -19.43
N PHE A 124 18.44 -26.01 -20.34
CA PHE A 124 19.27 -25.68 -21.50
C PHE A 124 18.68 -26.26 -22.80
N PRO A 125 17.56 -25.70 -23.32
CA PRO A 125 16.89 -26.23 -24.51
C PRO A 125 17.71 -26.16 -25.79
N GLU A 126 18.69 -25.25 -25.86
CA GLU A 126 19.52 -25.01 -27.06
C GLU A 126 20.88 -25.72 -26.98
N SER A 127 21.17 -26.43 -25.89
CA SER A 127 22.47 -27.09 -25.73
C SER A 127 22.57 -28.34 -26.59
N THR A 128 23.68 -28.48 -27.30
CA THR A 128 24.04 -29.69 -28.06
C THR A 128 24.64 -30.79 -27.19
N ASP A 129 25.00 -30.48 -25.94
CA ASP A 129 25.49 -31.45 -24.96
C ASP A 129 24.31 -32.28 -24.41
N PRO A 130 24.30 -33.62 -24.59
CA PRO A 130 23.23 -34.50 -24.11
C PRO A 130 22.99 -34.43 -22.59
N GLU A 131 24.04 -34.26 -21.78
CA GLU A 131 23.90 -34.16 -20.32
C GLU A 131 23.26 -32.83 -19.90
N ARG A 132 23.57 -31.74 -20.61
CA ARG A 132 23.04 -30.40 -20.30
C ARG A 132 21.62 -30.23 -20.82
N SER A 133 21.35 -30.68 -22.03
CA SER A 133 20.01 -30.63 -22.64
C SER A 133 19.00 -31.49 -21.90
N ALA A 134 19.42 -32.54 -21.19
CA ALA A 134 18.55 -33.36 -20.36
C ALA A 134 18.15 -32.75 -18.99
N ARG A 135 18.70 -31.59 -18.63
CA ARG A 135 18.43 -30.97 -17.32
C ARG A 135 17.11 -30.22 -17.29
N LEU A 136 16.39 -30.43 -16.20
CA LEU A 136 15.18 -29.70 -15.87
C LEU A 136 15.43 -28.73 -14.72
N VAL A 137 14.58 -27.73 -14.63
CA VAL A 137 14.50 -26.77 -13.52
C VAL A 137 13.06 -26.69 -13.04
N VAL A 138 12.89 -26.75 -11.72
CA VAL A 138 11.63 -26.51 -11.01
C VAL A 138 11.70 -25.12 -10.38
N GLU A 139 10.67 -24.31 -10.58
CA GLU A 139 10.57 -22.96 -10.03
C GLU A 139 9.25 -22.80 -9.25
N VAL A 140 9.31 -22.19 -8.07
CA VAL A 140 8.14 -21.78 -7.29
C VAL A 140 8.02 -20.27 -7.35
N ALA A 141 7.02 -19.79 -8.08
CA ALA A 141 6.82 -18.37 -8.39
C ALA A 141 5.90 -17.69 -7.38
N HIS A 142 6.42 -17.27 -6.21
CA HIS A 142 5.73 -16.27 -5.39
C HIS A 142 6.66 -15.62 -4.36
N GLY A 143 6.52 -14.30 -4.22
CA GLY A 143 6.94 -13.51 -3.04
C GLY A 143 8.33 -12.86 -3.14
N LEU A 144 8.39 -11.59 -2.71
CA LEU A 144 9.56 -10.76 -2.39
C LEU A 144 10.42 -11.37 -1.25
N THR A 145 10.67 -12.67 -1.31
CA THR A 145 11.40 -13.40 -0.29
C THR A 145 12.85 -13.51 -0.72
N GLY A 146 13.77 -13.24 0.21
CA GLY A 146 15.20 -13.49 0.04
C GLY A 146 15.60 -14.96 -0.17
N ARG A 147 14.65 -15.86 -0.49
CA ARG A 147 14.85 -17.31 -0.56
C ARG A 147 14.78 -17.83 -1.99
N SER A 148 15.68 -18.76 -2.30
CA SER A 148 15.76 -19.38 -3.63
C SER A 148 14.53 -20.26 -3.90
N GLY A 149 13.66 -19.85 -4.82
CA GLY A 149 12.54 -20.66 -5.32
C GLY A 149 12.87 -21.48 -6.56
N ARG A 150 14.13 -21.90 -6.73
CA ARG A 150 14.63 -22.54 -7.97
C ARG A 150 15.48 -23.76 -7.66
N TRP A 151 15.03 -24.93 -8.09
CA TRP A 151 15.71 -26.22 -7.97
C TRP A 151 16.06 -26.74 -9.35
N ARG A 152 17.21 -27.39 -9.48
CA ARG A 152 17.75 -27.81 -10.78
C ARG A 152 18.36 -29.19 -10.67
N ASP A 153 18.38 -29.92 -11.78
CA ASP A 153 19.16 -31.15 -11.85
C ASP A 153 20.65 -30.88 -11.60
N ARG A 154 21.26 -31.76 -10.82
CA ARG A 154 22.69 -31.74 -10.50
C ARG A 154 23.26 -33.15 -10.62
N LYS A 155 24.57 -33.24 -10.85
CA LYS A 155 25.28 -34.54 -10.92
C LYS A 155 25.14 -35.35 -9.62
N SER A 156 24.99 -34.68 -8.49
CA SER A 156 24.88 -35.30 -7.16
C SER A 156 23.46 -35.46 -6.63
N ARG A 157 22.45 -34.84 -7.28
CA ARG A 157 21.06 -34.86 -6.80
C ARG A 157 20.09 -34.57 -7.94
N THR A 158 19.04 -35.39 -8.02
CA THR A 158 17.99 -35.20 -9.02
C THR A 158 16.86 -34.32 -8.48
N LEU A 159 16.06 -33.75 -9.37
CA LEU A 159 14.87 -32.98 -8.99
C LEU A 159 13.83 -33.80 -8.23
N GLU A 160 13.67 -35.07 -8.54
CA GLU A 160 12.75 -35.99 -7.86
C GLU A 160 13.04 -36.03 -6.35
N GLN A 161 14.32 -36.10 -5.99
CA GLN A 161 14.79 -36.08 -4.60
C GLN A 161 14.63 -34.70 -3.93
N SER A 162 14.31 -33.66 -4.70
CA SER A 162 14.16 -32.29 -4.24
C SER A 162 12.69 -31.86 -4.12
N LEU A 163 11.73 -32.62 -4.66
CA LEU A 163 10.30 -32.26 -4.60
C LEU A 163 9.79 -32.11 -3.16
N GLY A 164 10.33 -32.88 -2.21
CA GLY A 164 9.97 -32.76 -0.79
C GLY A 164 10.40 -31.42 -0.20
N LEU A 165 11.51 -30.86 -0.69
CA LEU A 165 11.97 -29.52 -0.34
C LEU A 165 11.13 -28.44 -1.00
N VAL A 166 10.68 -28.67 -2.23
CA VAL A 166 9.78 -27.74 -2.93
C VAL A 166 8.49 -27.56 -2.12
N LEU A 167 7.87 -28.66 -1.67
CA LEU A 167 6.66 -28.58 -0.83
C LEU A 167 6.91 -27.98 0.54
N GLY A 168 8.00 -28.36 1.22
CA GLY A 168 8.35 -27.77 2.51
C GLY A 168 8.63 -26.27 2.43
N GLU A 169 9.21 -25.80 1.33
CA GLU A 169 9.40 -24.36 1.07
C GLU A 169 8.07 -23.65 0.82
N ILE A 170 7.14 -24.26 0.08
CA ILE A 170 5.79 -23.72 -0.13
C ILE A 170 5.05 -23.58 1.21
N GLU A 171 5.09 -24.61 2.06
CA GLU A 171 4.49 -24.59 3.39
C GLU A 171 5.12 -23.50 4.29
N ALA A 172 6.44 -23.36 4.26
CA ALA A 172 7.13 -22.30 5.01
C ALA A 172 6.73 -20.89 4.54
N ARG A 173 6.58 -20.69 3.22
CA ARG A 173 6.08 -19.42 2.66
C ARG A 173 4.65 -19.14 3.07
N ALA A 174 3.79 -20.15 3.12
CA ALA A 174 2.40 -19.98 3.56
C ALA A 174 2.30 -19.48 5.00
N VAL A 175 3.13 -20.01 5.91
CA VAL A 175 3.19 -19.53 7.30
C VAL A 175 3.66 -18.07 7.38
N GLU A 176 4.65 -17.68 6.59
CA GLU A 176 5.16 -16.31 6.54
C GLU A 176 4.13 -15.33 5.94
N ASP A 177 3.45 -15.75 4.87
CA ASP A 177 2.43 -14.94 4.21
C ASP A 177 1.18 -14.78 5.08
N ALA A 178 0.79 -15.81 5.85
CA ALA A 178 -0.27 -15.72 6.85
C ALA A 178 0.07 -14.70 7.94
N ARG A 179 1.26 -14.78 8.53
CA ARG A 179 1.74 -13.80 9.53
C ARG A 179 1.80 -12.39 8.98
N ARG A 180 2.23 -12.23 7.73
CA ARG A 180 2.25 -10.92 7.07
C ARG A 180 0.82 -10.39 6.87
N ARG A 181 -0.13 -11.22 6.43
CA ARG A 181 -1.54 -10.83 6.29
C ARG A 181 -2.14 -10.37 7.62
N GLU A 182 -1.89 -11.11 8.70
CA GLU A 182 -2.34 -10.75 10.06
C GLU A 182 -1.71 -9.43 10.53
N SER A 183 -0.38 -9.29 10.39
CA SER A 183 0.34 -8.07 10.77
C SER A 183 -0.12 -6.86 9.98
N GLU A 184 -0.36 -7.03 8.68
CA GLU A 184 -0.91 -5.98 7.82
C GLU A 184 -2.34 -5.63 8.19
N ALA A 185 -3.18 -6.61 8.56
CA ALA A 185 -4.55 -6.38 9.01
C ALA A 185 -4.55 -5.55 10.31
N HIS A 186 -3.78 -5.96 11.31
CA HIS A 186 -3.62 -5.19 12.54
C HIS A 186 -3.05 -3.79 12.29
N ALA A 187 -2.05 -3.65 11.42
CA ALA A 187 -1.53 -2.34 11.07
C ALA A 187 -2.54 -1.47 10.31
N ARG A 188 -3.48 -2.06 9.56
CA ARG A 188 -4.60 -1.32 8.93
C ARG A 188 -5.58 -0.84 10.01
N GLU A 189 -5.99 -1.71 10.93
CA GLU A 189 -6.87 -1.36 12.05
C GLU A 189 -6.27 -0.24 12.91
N GLU A 190 -5.00 -0.36 13.30
CA GLU A 190 -4.31 0.69 14.06
C GLU A 190 -4.24 2.02 13.30
N ARG A 191 -3.96 1.98 11.99
CA ARG A 191 -3.95 3.20 11.16
C ARG A 191 -5.33 3.83 11.07
N GLU A 192 -6.40 3.04 10.99
CA GLU A 192 -7.77 3.54 10.98
C GLU A 192 -8.14 4.20 12.32
N VAL A 193 -7.78 3.58 13.45
CA VAL A 193 -7.97 4.16 14.78
C VAL A 193 -7.21 5.48 14.91
N ARG A 194 -5.92 5.51 14.56
CA ARG A 194 -5.08 6.72 14.62
C ARG A 194 -5.63 7.82 13.70
N ARG A 195 -6.08 7.46 12.51
CA ARG A 195 -6.69 8.40 11.56
C ARG A 195 -7.97 9.00 12.14
N ARG A 196 -8.84 8.18 12.73
CA ARG A 196 -10.08 8.66 13.35
C ARG A 196 -9.80 9.62 14.50
N ALA A 197 -8.84 9.27 15.37
CA ALA A 197 -8.42 10.14 16.47
C ALA A 197 -7.85 11.48 15.95
N ALA A 198 -6.96 11.45 14.95
CA ALA A 198 -6.40 12.66 14.34
C ALA A 198 -7.48 13.55 13.69
N MET A 199 -8.53 12.94 13.12
CA MET A 199 -9.66 13.67 12.54
C MET A 199 -10.51 14.37 13.60
N GLU A 200 -10.82 13.71 14.71
CA GLU A 200 -11.57 14.35 15.80
C GLU A 200 -10.75 15.47 16.45
N GLU A 201 -9.46 15.24 16.70
CA GLU A 201 -8.55 16.28 17.20
C GLU A 201 -8.49 17.48 16.24
N ALA A 202 -8.37 17.25 14.93
CA ALA A 202 -8.34 18.31 13.93
C ALA A 202 -9.65 19.11 13.88
N LYS A 203 -10.81 18.46 14.01
CA LYS A 203 -12.12 19.15 14.07
C LYS A 203 -12.21 20.06 15.29
N GLU A 204 -11.79 19.57 16.46
CA GLU A 204 -11.77 20.39 17.67
C GLU A 204 -10.89 21.63 17.49
N TYR A 205 -9.69 21.48 16.93
CA TYR A 205 -8.81 22.61 16.67
C TYR A 205 -9.37 23.59 15.63
N ALA A 206 -10.00 23.10 14.56
CA ALA A 206 -10.62 23.95 13.56
C ALA A 206 -11.80 24.76 14.14
N VAL A 207 -12.64 24.15 14.97
CA VAL A 207 -13.72 24.86 15.69
C VAL A 207 -13.14 25.93 16.62
N ARG A 208 -12.04 25.63 17.34
CA ARG A 208 -11.37 26.63 18.17
C ARG A 208 -10.81 27.79 17.35
N GLN A 209 -10.31 27.56 16.13
CA GLN A 209 -9.89 28.66 15.25
C GLN A 209 -11.05 29.53 14.79
N GLN A 210 -12.19 28.93 14.42
CA GLN A 210 -13.39 29.69 14.06
C GLN A 210 -13.81 30.63 15.20
N PHE A 211 -13.82 30.14 16.45
CA PHE A 211 -14.11 30.99 17.61
C PHE A 211 -13.07 32.10 17.81
N ALA A 212 -11.79 31.77 17.63
CA ALA A 212 -10.72 32.74 17.75
C ALA A 212 -10.80 33.84 16.67
N GLU A 213 -11.21 33.49 15.45
CA GLU A 213 -11.44 34.46 14.36
C GLU A 213 -12.56 35.43 14.71
N VAL A 214 -13.73 34.92 15.10
CA VAL A 214 -14.86 35.78 15.52
C VAL A 214 -14.45 36.68 16.68
N LEU A 215 -13.77 36.14 17.69
CA LEU A 215 -13.30 36.95 18.83
C LEU A 215 -12.34 38.06 18.40
N ARG A 216 -11.42 37.80 17.46
CA ARG A 216 -10.51 38.81 16.93
C ARG A 216 -11.25 39.89 16.14
N GLU A 217 -12.26 39.52 15.37
CA GLU A 217 -13.11 40.46 14.64
C GLU A 217 -13.88 41.38 15.60
N GLU A 218 -14.52 40.81 16.63
CA GLU A 218 -15.22 41.59 17.66
C GLU A 218 -14.28 42.55 18.41
N ALA A 219 -13.11 42.05 18.83
CA ALA A 219 -12.10 42.88 19.49
C ALA A 219 -11.59 44.00 18.58
N GLY A 220 -11.48 43.73 17.27
CA GLY A 220 -11.13 44.72 16.25
C GLY A 220 -12.19 45.82 16.13
N ARG A 221 -13.46 45.44 15.98
CA ARG A 221 -14.59 46.39 15.92
C ARG A 221 -14.71 47.25 17.16
N TRP A 222 -14.52 46.65 18.34
CA TRP A 222 -14.50 47.39 19.59
C TRP A 222 -13.37 48.43 19.63
N ARG A 223 -12.14 48.04 19.24
CA ARG A 223 -11.01 48.97 19.20
C ARG A 223 -11.22 50.12 18.21
N GLU A 224 -11.84 49.84 17.06
CA GLU A 224 -12.21 50.85 16.08
C GLU A 224 -13.25 51.83 16.65
N ALA A 225 -14.28 51.32 17.33
CA ALA A 225 -15.29 52.14 18.00
C ALA A 225 -14.67 53.07 19.06
N VAL A 226 -13.73 52.57 19.86
CA VAL A 226 -12.98 53.38 20.84
C VAL A 226 -12.19 54.49 20.13
N LEU A 227 -11.41 54.15 19.10
CA LEU A 227 -10.60 55.12 18.37
C LEU A 227 -11.45 56.24 17.73
N ILE A 228 -12.56 55.88 17.09
CA ILE A 228 -13.46 56.86 16.47
C ILE A 228 -14.17 57.69 17.55
N GLY A 229 -14.53 57.09 18.69
CA GLY A 229 -15.06 57.80 19.85
C GLY A 229 -14.09 58.88 20.36
N GLU A 230 -12.81 58.52 20.55
CA GLU A 230 -11.76 59.46 20.95
C GLU A 230 -11.56 60.58 19.93
N TYR A 231 -11.65 60.27 18.62
CA TYR A 231 -11.65 61.27 17.56
C TYR A 231 -12.85 62.22 17.65
N CYS A 232 -14.06 61.70 17.87
CA CYS A 232 -15.26 62.50 18.04
C CYS A 232 -15.12 63.46 19.24
N ASP A 233 -14.59 62.98 20.37
CA ASP A 233 -14.38 63.79 21.57
C ASP A 233 -13.28 64.85 21.38
N ALA A 234 -12.27 64.58 20.55
CA ALA A 234 -11.29 65.58 20.15
C ALA A 234 -11.88 66.63 19.20
N LEU A 235 -12.72 66.22 18.25
CA LEU A 235 -13.37 67.11 17.29
C LEU A 235 -14.40 68.02 17.99
N GLU A 236 -15.19 67.48 18.91
CA GLU A 236 -16.15 68.25 19.71
C GLU A 236 -15.46 69.35 20.52
N ARG A 237 -14.33 69.02 21.19
CA ARG A 237 -13.50 70.01 21.90
C ARG A 237 -12.97 71.07 20.95
N ARG A 238 -12.50 70.68 19.76
CA ARG A 238 -11.96 71.64 18.77
C ARG A 238 -13.03 72.57 18.21
N LEU A 239 -14.25 72.08 17.99
CA LEU A 239 -15.38 72.90 17.56
C LEU A 239 -15.79 73.89 18.65
N ALA A 240 -15.78 73.48 19.92
CA ALA A 240 -16.06 74.38 21.05
C ALA A 240 -15.02 75.51 21.20
N GLU A 241 -13.75 75.27 20.81
CA GLU A 241 -12.71 76.30 20.79
C GLU A 241 -12.80 77.29 19.62
N LEU A 242 -13.41 76.88 18.49
CA LEU A 242 -13.43 77.62 17.23
C LEU A 242 -14.76 78.35 16.94
N ASP A 243 -15.77 78.15 17.80
CA ASP A 243 -17.14 78.69 17.65
C ASP A 243 -17.17 80.24 17.52
N GLU A 244 -16.06 80.94 17.82
CA GLU A 244 -15.93 82.40 17.72
C GLU A 244 -15.34 82.93 16.39
N ASP A 245 -14.67 82.09 15.56
CA ASP A 245 -13.84 82.55 14.42
C ASP A 245 -14.22 81.97 13.02
N LEU A 246 -15.21 81.07 12.93
CA LEU A 246 -15.57 80.34 11.69
C LEU A 246 -16.92 80.75 11.08
N ASP A 247 -17.05 80.53 9.77
CA ASP A 247 -18.33 80.62 9.05
C ASP A 247 -19.35 79.64 9.63
N GLU A 248 -20.54 80.14 9.97
CA GLU A 248 -21.60 79.40 10.65
C GLU A 248 -22.07 78.17 9.85
N GLN A 249 -22.02 78.26 8.51
CA GLN A 249 -22.36 77.12 7.65
C GLN A 249 -21.31 76.00 7.68
N ALA A 250 -20.04 76.33 7.92
CA ALA A 250 -18.99 75.33 8.10
C ALA A 250 -19.09 74.65 9.47
N LEU A 251 -19.48 75.39 10.52
CA LEU A 251 -19.73 74.86 11.86
C LEU A 251 -20.90 73.87 11.86
N GLU A 252 -22.01 74.21 11.20
CA GLU A 252 -23.18 73.33 11.12
C GLU A 252 -22.87 72.01 10.37
N SER A 253 -22.12 72.10 9.26
CA SER A 253 -21.64 70.91 8.53
C SER A 253 -20.76 70.01 9.39
N ALA A 254 -19.84 70.59 10.18
CA ALA A 254 -18.98 69.84 11.08
C ALA A 254 -19.75 69.19 12.24
N ARG A 255 -20.78 69.86 12.79
CA ARG A 255 -21.69 69.29 13.79
C ARG A 255 -22.48 68.11 13.23
N GLY A 256 -22.99 68.23 11.99
CA GLY A 256 -23.66 67.13 11.30
C GLY A 256 -22.74 65.92 11.07
N TRP A 257 -21.47 66.15 10.72
CA TRP A 257 -20.47 65.07 10.62
C TRP A 257 -20.20 64.40 11.96
N LEU A 258 -20.06 65.18 13.05
CA LEU A 258 -19.86 64.66 14.40
C LEU A 258 -21.05 63.79 14.87
N GLU A 259 -22.28 64.24 14.61
CA GLU A 259 -23.48 63.47 14.94
C GLU A 259 -23.51 62.14 14.18
N TRP A 260 -23.26 62.17 12.87
CA TRP A 260 -23.17 60.96 12.05
C TRP A 260 -22.08 60.01 12.56
N ALA A 261 -20.89 60.51 12.88
CA ALA A 261 -19.78 59.71 13.37
C ALA A 261 -20.12 59.06 14.73
N ARG A 262 -20.81 59.77 15.63
CA ARG A 262 -21.29 59.21 16.91
C ARG A 262 -22.37 58.15 16.72
N GLU A 263 -23.24 58.27 15.72
CA GLU A 263 -24.19 57.20 15.36
C GLU A 263 -23.46 55.98 14.77
N TYR A 264 -22.45 56.21 13.92
CA TYR A 264 -21.63 55.13 13.36
C TYR A 264 -20.92 54.33 14.47
N VAL A 265 -20.29 55.00 15.45
CA VAL A 265 -19.68 54.34 16.63
C VAL A 265 -20.69 53.47 17.36
N ARG A 266 -21.93 53.96 17.56
CA ARG A 266 -22.99 53.19 18.21
C ARG A 266 -23.37 51.93 17.42
N CYS A 267 -23.35 52.00 16.09
CA CYS A 267 -23.65 50.86 15.22
C CYS A 267 -22.55 49.79 15.26
N ILE A 268 -21.28 50.19 15.32
CA ILE A 268 -20.14 49.25 15.22
C ILE A 268 -19.65 48.70 16.55
N ASP A 269 -19.96 49.35 17.67
CA ASP A 269 -19.51 48.94 19.01
C ASP A 269 -20.19 47.62 19.45
N PRO A 270 -19.46 46.49 19.49
CA PRO A 270 -20.04 45.21 19.84
C PRO A 270 -20.39 45.09 21.32
N VAL A 271 -19.89 45.99 22.19
CA VAL A 271 -20.23 45.97 23.63
C VAL A 271 -21.62 46.53 23.89
N ARG A 272 -22.14 47.39 23.00
CA ARG A 272 -23.52 47.89 23.07
C ARG A 272 -24.55 46.80 22.76
N HIS A 273 -24.18 45.81 21.95
CA HIS A 273 -25.00 44.66 21.63
C HIS A 273 -24.17 43.38 21.79
N PRO A 274 -23.92 42.93 23.05
CA PRO A 274 -22.98 41.87 23.32
C PRO A 274 -23.28 40.60 22.50
N PRO A 275 -22.34 40.13 21.67
CA PRO A 275 -22.54 38.92 20.90
C PRO A 275 -22.59 37.70 21.84
N GLY A 276 -23.45 36.73 21.51
CA GLY A 276 -23.48 35.43 22.17
C GLY A 276 -22.36 34.50 21.69
N MET A 277 -22.27 33.30 22.26
CA MET A 277 -21.34 32.27 21.78
C MET A 277 -21.65 31.95 20.30
N PRO A 278 -20.66 32.04 19.38
CA PRO A 278 -20.88 31.73 17.97
C PRO A 278 -21.27 30.26 17.80
N THR A 279 -22.17 29.98 16.86
CA THR A 279 -22.46 28.59 16.47
C THR A 279 -21.43 28.15 15.42
N PRO A 280 -20.56 27.17 15.72
CA PRO A 280 -19.53 26.76 14.77
C PRO A 280 -20.14 26.03 13.59
N ARG A 281 -19.57 26.23 12.41
CA ARG A 281 -19.91 25.45 11.22
C ARG A 281 -19.05 24.19 11.17
N ALA A 282 -19.53 23.18 10.46
CA ALA A 282 -18.70 22.00 10.18
C ALA A 282 -17.41 22.43 9.44
N PRO A 283 -16.21 22.10 9.96
CA PRO A 283 -14.96 22.47 9.31
C PRO A 283 -14.84 21.85 7.92
N THR A 284 -14.32 22.62 6.96
CA THR A 284 -14.02 22.12 5.61
C THR A 284 -12.73 21.27 5.62
N PRO A 285 -12.50 20.42 4.60
CA PRO A 285 -11.24 19.68 4.46
C PRO A 285 -9.98 20.57 4.52
N ASP A 286 -10.04 21.75 3.92
CA ASP A 286 -8.92 22.72 3.90
C ASP A 286 -8.66 23.32 5.29
N GLU A 287 -9.70 23.56 6.08
CA GLU A 287 -9.58 24.04 7.48
C GLU A 287 -9.02 22.96 8.41
N LEU A 288 -9.22 21.67 8.09
CA LEU A 288 -8.65 20.56 8.86
C LEU A 288 -7.18 20.30 8.52
N GLN A 289 -6.76 20.58 7.28
CA GLN A 289 -5.43 20.25 6.76
C GLN A 289 -4.26 20.72 7.66
N PRO A 290 -4.26 21.94 8.24
CA PRO A 290 -3.18 22.39 9.13
C PRO A 290 -3.04 21.54 10.40
N PHE A 291 -4.13 20.94 10.87
CA PHE A 291 -4.18 20.19 12.13
C PHE A 291 -3.95 18.69 11.95
N LEU A 292 -3.98 18.19 10.72
CA LEU A 292 -3.89 16.77 10.41
C LEU A 292 -2.46 16.21 10.41
N LYS A 293 -1.40 16.99 10.69
CA LYS A 293 -0.02 16.50 10.93
C LYS A 293 0.47 15.43 9.92
N GLY A 294 0.15 15.60 8.62
CA GLY A 294 0.51 14.67 7.54
C GLY A 294 -0.53 13.60 7.18
N TRP A 295 -1.65 13.53 7.90
CA TRP A 295 -2.83 12.74 7.51
C TRP A 295 -3.63 13.47 6.42
N SER A 296 -4.16 12.72 5.45
CA SER A 296 -4.99 13.31 4.41
C SER A 296 -6.40 13.62 4.94
N PRO A 297 -6.95 14.83 4.65
CA PRO A 297 -8.33 15.17 5.00
C PRO A 297 -9.37 14.35 4.21
N HIS A 298 -8.99 13.83 3.05
CA HIS A 298 -9.86 13.00 2.22
C HIS A 298 -9.67 11.51 2.53
N ALA A 299 -10.75 10.73 2.42
CA ALA A 299 -10.69 9.26 2.43
C ALA A 299 -9.51 8.79 1.55
N PRO A 300 -8.79 7.72 1.92
CA PRO A 300 -7.65 7.30 1.12
C PRO A 300 -8.21 7.04 -0.29
N GLU A 301 -7.70 7.75 -1.29
CA GLU A 301 -8.07 7.50 -2.67
C GLU A 301 -7.94 5.98 -2.87
N ARG A 302 -9.05 5.33 -3.24
CA ARG A 302 -8.93 4.02 -3.85
C ARG A 302 -8.04 4.26 -5.04
N ARG A 303 -6.75 3.89 -4.95
CA ARG A 303 -5.88 3.79 -6.12
C ARG A 303 -6.61 2.83 -7.06
N GLY A 304 -7.34 3.40 -8.02
CA GLY A 304 -7.95 2.66 -9.09
C GLY A 304 -6.81 2.01 -9.85
N GLY A 305 -6.71 0.69 -9.75
CA GLY A 305 -5.85 -0.08 -10.63
C GLY A 305 -6.27 0.21 -12.07
N ARG A 306 -5.32 0.70 -12.86
CA ARG A 306 -5.33 0.54 -14.31
C ARG A 306 -4.61 -0.77 -14.64
#